data_AF-A0A2N2SR67-F1
#
_entry.id   AF-A0A2N2SR67-F1
#
_cell.length_a   1.000
_cell.length_b   1.000
_cell.length_c   1.000
_cell.angle_alpha   90.00
_cell.angle_beta   90.00
_cell.angle_gamma   90.00
#
_symmetry.space_group_name_H-M   'P 1'
#
loop_
_entity.id
_entity.type
_entity.pdbx_description
1 polymer ?
#
loop_
_entity_poly.entity_id
_entity_poly.type
_entity_poly.pdbx_seq_one_letter_code
_entity_poly.pdbx_strand_id
1 'polypeptide(L)' 'MIQGDYRYTTEHARWLIEQEMNDNKVTGLSIALVDDQKLVWAEGFGFEDAERELAASPQTPYRLGS' A
#
# COMPACT_ATOMS: atom_id res chain seq x y z
N MET A 1 -21.14 10.85 9.17
CA MET A 1 -19.76 10.63 8.70
C MET A 1 -19.28 11.92 8.07
N ILE A 2 -18.16 12.48 8.51
CA ILE A 2 -17.60 13.70 7.91
C ILE A 2 -16.97 13.27 6.59
N GLN A 3 -17.45 13.81 5.48
CA GLN A 3 -16.85 13.58 4.16
C GLN A 3 -15.36 13.94 4.23
N GLY A 4 -14.48 13.00 3.90
CA GLY A 4 -13.03 13.20 3.89
C GLY A 4 -12.23 12.75 5.13
N ASP A 5 -12.85 12.17 6.18
CA ASP A 5 -12.08 11.52 7.26
C ASP A 5 -11.73 10.08 6.89
N TYR A 6 -10.52 9.89 6.33
CA TYR A 6 -10.04 8.58 5.88
C TYR A 6 -9.30 7.76 6.94
N ARG A 7 -9.13 8.29 8.17
CA ARG A 7 -8.25 7.65 9.17
C ARG A 7 -8.65 6.21 9.45
N TYR A 8 -9.94 5.97 9.71
CA TYR A 8 -10.44 4.60 9.95
C TYR A 8 -10.13 3.68 8.76
N THR A 9 -10.42 4.15 7.54
CA THR A 9 -10.19 3.38 6.31
C THR A 9 -8.71 3.07 6.11
N THR A 10 -7.82 4.06 6.28
CA THR A 10 -6.38 3.86 6.09
C THR A 10 -5.77 2.97 7.16
N GLU A 11 -6.17 3.11 8.43
CA GLU A 11 -5.69 2.24 9.51
C GLU A 11 -6.15 0.80 9.32
N HIS A 12 -7.43 0.61 8.97
CA HIS A 12 -7.95 -0.73 8.69
C HIS A 12 -7.29 -1.35 7.45
N ALA A 13 -7.09 -0.56 6.39
CA ALA A 13 -6.41 -1.00 5.19
C ALA A 13 -4.97 -1.43 5.47
N ARG A 14 -4.18 -0.66 6.24
CA ARG A 14 -2.81 -1.07 6.63
C ARG A 14 -2.81 -2.44 7.30
N TRP A 15 -3.64 -2.59 8.34
CA TRP A 15 -3.71 -3.85 9.08
C TRP A 15 -4.05 -5.03 8.15
N LEU A 16 -5.03 -4.86 7.27
CA LEU A 16 -5.44 -5.89 6.33
C LEU A 16 -4.32 -6.21 5.32
N ILE A 17 -3.68 -5.18 4.76
CA ILE A 17 -2.60 -5.33 3.79
C ILE A 17 -1.43 -6.10 4.42
N GLU A 18 -1.01 -5.75 5.63
CA GLU A 18 0.08 -6.44 6.32
C GLU A 18 -0.26 -7.91 6.59
N GLN A 19 -1.49 -8.21 7.02
CA GLN A 19 -2.00 -9.57 7.18
C GLN A 19 -1.92 -10.37 5.87
N GLU A 20 -2.52 -9.84 4.80
CA GLU A 20 -2.57 -10.50 3.50
C GLU A 20 -1.17 -10.68 2.89
N MET A 21 -0.29 -9.70 3.04
CA MET A 21 1.10 -9.82 2.58
C MET A 21 1.83 -10.96 3.28
N ASN A 22 1.67 -11.08 4.61
CA ASN A 22 2.28 -12.15 5.38
C ASN A 22 1.72 -13.53 4.98
N ASP A 23 0.41 -13.63 4.80
CA ASP A 23 -0.27 -14.89 4.51
C ASP A 23 0.05 -15.38 3.08
N ASN A 24 0.17 -14.46 2.13
CA ASN A 24 0.46 -14.74 0.73
C ASN A 24 1.95 -14.62 0.35
N LYS A 25 2.83 -14.33 1.32
CA LYS A 25 4.29 -14.16 1.13
C LYS A 25 4.63 -13.10 0.06
N VAL A 26 3.89 -11.99 0.08
CA VAL A 26 4.15 -10.85 -0.80
C VAL A 26 5.33 -10.04 -0.25
N THR A 27 6.40 -9.89 -1.05
CA THR A 27 7.61 -9.16 -0.65
C THR A 27 7.39 -7.66 -0.50
N GLY A 28 6.64 -7.07 -1.44
CA GLY A 28 6.33 -5.65 -1.41
C GLY A 28 5.22 -5.30 -2.39
N LEU A 29 4.45 -4.27 -2.04
CA LEU A 29 3.35 -3.75 -2.85
C LEU A 29 3.13 -2.27 -2.55
N SER A 30 2.42 -1.57 -3.43
CA SER A 30 2.06 -0.17 -3.23
C SER A 30 0.57 0.04 -3.48
N ILE A 31 -0.08 0.79 -2.59
CA ILE A 31 -1.52 1.08 -2.66
C ILE A 31 -1.73 2.59 -2.73
N ALA A 32 -2.73 2.99 -3.52
CA ALA A 32 -3.24 4.35 -3.60
C ALA A 32 -4.76 4.34 -3.38
N LEU A 33 -5.23 5.15 -2.43
CA LEU A 33 -6.65 5.44 -2.24
C LEU A 33 -7.00 6.75 -2.93
N VAL A 34 -7.96 6.70 -3.84
CA VAL A 34 -8.44 7.86 -4.61
C VAL A 34 -9.91 8.08 -4.29
N ASP A 35 -10.27 9.30 -3.90
CA ASP A 35 -11.66 9.77 -3.76
C ASP A 35 -11.89 11.01 -4.62
N ASP A 36 -12.96 11.01 -5.41
CA ASP A 36 -13.29 12.05 -6.39
C ASP A 36 -12.06 12.60 -7.14
N GLN A 37 -11.31 11.69 -7.78
CA GLN A 37 -10.10 11.99 -8.58
C GLN A 37 -8.93 12.58 -7.79
N LYS A 38 -9.03 12.66 -6.46
CA LYS A 38 -7.96 13.11 -5.57
C LYS A 38 -7.29 11.91 -4.92
N LEU A 39 -5.97 11.87 -5.00
CA LEU A 39 -5.17 10.95 -4.20
C LEU A 39 -5.26 11.38 -2.73
N VAL A 40 -5.91 10.58 -1.89
CA VAL A 40 -6.14 10.90 -0.47
C VAL A 40 -5.20 10.13 0.46
N TRP A 41 -4.61 9.03 -0.01
CA TRP A 41 -3.56 8.29 0.68
C TRP A 41 -2.79 7.44 -0.34
N ALA A 42 -1.48 7.29 -0.13
CA ALA A 42 -0.64 6.38 -0.88
C ALA A 42 0.46 5.85 0.02
N GLU A 43 0.72 4.54 0.00
CA GLU A 43 1.69 3.90 0.88
C GLU A 43 2.34 2.70 0.18
N GLY A 44 3.64 2.54 0.40
CA GLY A 44 4.38 1.33 0.03
C GLY A 44 4.51 0.43 1.25
N PHE A 45 4.38 -0.88 1.02
CA PHE A 45 4.44 -1.91 2.06
C PHE A 45 5.52 -2.93 1.71
N GLY A 46 6.24 -3.41 2.73
CA GLY A 46 7.35 -4.34 2.56
C GLY A 46 8.53 -3.70 1.83
N PHE A 47 9.16 -4.45 0.93
CA PHE A 47 10.41 -4.07 0.29
C PHE A 47 10.29 -4.01 -1.23
N GLU A 48 10.89 -2.97 -1.82
CA GLU A 48 11.22 -2.93 -3.24
C GLU A 48 12.35 -3.93 -3.54
N ASP A 49 13.35 -3.96 -2.66
CA ASP A 49 14.47 -4.89 -2.72
C ASP A 49 14.76 -5.39 -1.30
N ALA A 50 14.34 -6.62 -1.01
CA ALA A 50 14.50 -7.23 0.30
C ALA A 50 15.97 -7.57 0.62
N GLU A 51 16.79 -7.90 -0.38
CA GLU A 51 18.21 -8.22 -0.17
C GLU A 51 19.00 -6.98 0.24
N ARG A 52 18.59 -5.82 -0.27
CA ARG A 52 19.20 -4.51 0.03
C ARG A 52 18.45 -3.73 1.12
N GLU A 53 17.42 -4.33 1.72
CA GLU A 53 16.54 -3.72 2.73
C GLU A 53 15.95 -2.37 2.27
N LEU A 54 15.67 -2.23 0.97
CA LEU A 54 15.04 -1.03 0.42
C LEU A 54 13.53 -1.14 0.56
N ALA A 55 12.96 -0.32 1.44
CA ALA A 55 11.52 -0.26 1.66
C ALA A 55 10.79 0.13 0.36
N ALA A 56 9.65 -0.52 0.12
CA ALA A 56 8.76 -0.12 -0.96
C ALA A 56 8.18 1.27 -0.66
N SER A 57 8.04 2.09 -1.69
CA SER A 57 7.38 3.39 -1.64
C SER A 57 6.19 3.39 -2.59
N PRO A 58 5.23 4.33 -2.48
CA PRO A 58 4.13 4.41 -3.43
C PRO A 58 4.56 4.64 -4.89
N GLN A 59 5.84 4.94 -5.13
CA GLN A 59 6.43 5.15 -6.45
C GLN A 59 7.30 3.97 -6.92
N THR A 60 7.42 2.90 -6.12
CA THR A 60 8.19 1.71 -6.51
C THR A 60 7.63 1.13 -7.81
N PRO A 61 8.44 0.98 -8.87
CA PRO A 61 7.98 0.46 -10.14
C PRO A 61 7.81 -1.06 -10.06
N TYR A 62 6.62 -1.56 -10.42
CA TYR A 62 6.34 -3.00 -10.50
C TYR A 62 6.19 -3.45 -11.95
N ARG A 63 6.67 -4.67 -12.24
CA ARG A 63 6.40 -5.31 -13.53
C ARG A 63 4.98 -5.91 -13.50
N LEU A 64 4.10 -5.41 -14.37
CA LEU A 64 2.68 -5.78 -14.36
C LEU A 64 2.36 -7.11 -15.07
N GLY A 65 3.33 -7.73 -15.74
CA GLY A 65 3.04 -8.90 -16.58
C GLY A 65 2.02 -8.58 -17.68
N SER A 66 1.45 -9.61 -18.31
CA SER A 66 0.42 -9.51 -19.35
C SER A 66 -0.66 -10.56 -19.15
#